data_AF-A0A0I9N425-F1
#
_entry.id   AF-A0A0I9N425-F1
#
_cell.length_a   1.000
_cell.length_b   1.000
_cell.length_c   1.000
_cell.angle_alpha   90.00
_cell.angle_beta   90.00
_cell.angle_gamma   90.00
#
_symmetry.space_group_name_H-M   'P 1'
#
loop_
_entity.id
_entity.type
_entity.pdbx_description
1 polymer ?
#
loop_
_entity_poly.entity_id
_entity_poly.type
_entity_poly.pdbx_seq_one_letter_code
_entity_poly.pdbx_strand_id
1 'polypeptide(L)'
;FTVGDLLDVVQMSEVELQKALERLPVITLNGYVRMLSAEFHDRLVTAFVDCLDDDEEPGIILESVGLECLKDALKKYLPDKNIPVEAVNWLIEKYCNVVKENGTVTYHINEKAICRAKISQLLRAAVKFEYDTFEKALQQLLPIGVEFKEEYLEGLAFIDEELTTGKTIRYLNIEDLPEEPIKRLELLFSLRQSWKESIIQQYLSDLCPTKRHLNELLVNCCRQKTTVNGEKVLVGLKEMLL
;
A
#
# COMPACT_ATOMS: atom_id res chain seq x y z
N PHE A 1 -2.99 20.06 -14.46
CA PHE A 1 -4.16 20.40 -13.66
C PHE A 1 -3.71 21.03 -12.35
N THR A 2 -4.17 22.25 -12.08
CA THR A 2 -4.31 22.80 -10.73
C THR A 2 -5.43 22.06 -9.99
N VAL A 3 -5.64 22.34 -8.70
CA VAL A 3 -6.81 21.81 -7.97
C VAL A 3 -8.11 22.31 -8.62
N GLY A 4 -8.17 23.57 -9.04
CA GLY A 4 -9.32 24.13 -9.76
C GLY A 4 -9.59 23.40 -11.07
N ASP A 5 -8.55 23.16 -11.88
CA ASP A 5 -8.72 22.44 -13.15
C ASP A 5 -9.22 21.00 -12.93
N LEU A 6 -8.88 20.35 -11.80
CA LEU A 6 -9.40 19.04 -11.46
C LEU A 6 -10.88 19.11 -11.09
N LEU A 7 -11.28 20.08 -10.25
CA LEU A 7 -12.68 20.26 -9.83
C LEU A 7 -13.63 20.52 -11.00
N ASP A 8 -13.15 21.11 -12.09
CA ASP A 8 -13.94 21.30 -13.31
C ASP A 8 -14.19 19.98 -14.08
N VAL A 9 -13.42 18.92 -13.80
CA VAL A 9 -13.48 17.63 -14.51
C VAL A 9 -14.08 16.52 -13.64
N VAL A 10 -13.85 16.55 -12.33
CA VAL A 10 -14.34 15.52 -11.40
C VAL A 10 -15.62 15.95 -10.70
N GLN A 11 -16.56 15.02 -10.52
CA GLN A 11 -17.81 15.27 -9.80
C GLN A 11 -17.63 15.06 -8.29
N MET A 12 -16.87 15.95 -7.64
CA MET A 12 -16.69 15.94 -6.19
C MET A 12 -16.41 17.34 -5.65
N SER A 13 -16.68 17.54 -4.36
CA SER A 13 -16.34 18.78 -3.67
C SER A 13 -14.82 18.93 -3.51
N GLU A 14 -14.34 20.16 -3.28
CA GLU A 14 -12.93 20.45 -3.00
C GLU A 14 -12.38 19.62 -1.82
N VAL A 15 -13.19 19.46 -0.77
CA VAL A 15 -12.81 18.67 0.42
C VAL A 15 -12.66 17.19 0.07
N GLU A 16 -13.54 16.64 -0.77
CA GLU A 16 -13.46 15.25 -1.21
C GLU A 16 -12.26 15.03 -2.14
N LEU A 17 -12.01 15.97 -3.06
CA LEU A 17 -10.83 15.93 -3.92
C LEU A 17 -9.54 15.95 -3.10
N GLN A 18 -9.44 16.85 -2.12
CA GLN A 18 -8.27 16.94 -1.25
C GLN A 18 -8.02 15.61 -0.51
N LYS A 19 -9.07 15.00 0.06
CA LYS A 19 -8.97 13.69 0.70
C LYS A 19 -8.59 12.56 -0.25
N ALA A 20 -9.03 12.63 -1.51
CA ALA A 20 -8.64 11.66 -2.53
C ALA A 20 -7.16 11.83 -2.90
N LEU A 21 -6.71 13.07 -3.12
CA LEU A 21 -5.31 13.40 -3.40
C LEU A 21 -4.39 12.99 -2.26
N GLU A 22 -4.81 13.16 -1.00
CA GLU A 22 -4.06 12.70 0.17
C GLU A 22 -3.80 11.19 0.17
N ARG A 23 -4.59 10.37 -0.53
CA ARG A 23 -4.36 8.93 -0.64
C ARG A 23 -3.44 8.56 -1.79
N LEU A 24 -3.26 9.46 -2.75
CA LEU A 24 -2.48 9.23 -3.95
C LEU A 24 -1.02 9.67 -3.77
N PRO A 25 -0.08 9.11 -4.54
CA PRO A 25 1.29 9.58 -4.58
C PRO A 25 1.37 10.86 -5.43
N VAL A 26 0.83 11.97 -4.92
CA VAL A 26 0.79 13.27 -5.61
C VAL A 26 1.51 14.35 -4.81
N ILE A 27 2.10 15.30 -5.53
CA ILE A 27 2.71 16.52 -5.00
C ILE A 27 2.14 17.75 -5.71
N THR A 28 2.20 18.91 -5.06
CA THR A 28 1.91 20.19 -5.70
C THR A 28 3.21 20.86 -6.10
N LEU A 29 3.51 20.87 -7.40
CA LEU A 29 4.73 21.46 -7.95
C LEU A 29 4.37 22.68 -8.81
N ASN A 30 4.89 23.85 -8.43
CA ASN A 30 4.63 25.13 -9.11
C ASN A 30 3.11 25.43 -9.27
N GLY A 31 2.31 25.11 -8.25
CA GLY A 31 0.85 25.31 -8.25
C GLY A 31 0.06 24.25 -9.00
N TYR A 32 0.71 23.22 -9.56
CA TYR A 32 0.03 22.14 -10.25
C TYR A 32 0.17 20.81 -9.52
N VAL A 33 -0.91 20.02 -9.54
CA VAL A 33 -0.90 18.66 -9.01
C VAL A 33 -0.12 17.76 -9.97
N ARG A 34 0.81 16.98 -9.42
CA ARG A 34 1.66 16.04 -10.16
C ARG A 34 1.65 14.69 -9.44
N MET A 35 1.24 13.65 -10.15
CA MET A 35 1.37 12.28 -9.69
C MET A 35 2.82 11.81 -9.85
N LEU A 36 3.38 11.26 -8.79
CA LEU A 36 4.66 10.57 -8.80
C LEU A 36 4.47 9.24 -9.53
N SER A 37 5.28 8.98 -10.55
CA SER A 37 5.25 7.67 -11.22
C SER A 37 5.75 6.58 -10.26
N ALA A 38 5.28 5.35 -10.46
CA ALA A 38 5.73 4.20 -9.67
C ALA A 38 7.27 4.06 -9.68
N GLU A 39 7.92 4.25 -10.83
CA GLU A 39 9.39 4.21 -10.94
C GLU A 39 10.08 5.32 -10.14
N PHE A 40 9.54 6.55 -10.17
CA PHE A 40 10.11 7.64 -9.40
C PHE A 40 9.93 7.42 -7.90
N HIS A 41 8.74 6.96 -7.51
CA HIS A 41 8.42 6.61 -6.14
C HIS A 41 9.32 5.47 -5.60
N ASP A 42 9.46 4.38 -6.34
CA ASP A 42 10.29 3.23 -5.95
C ASP A 42 11.77 3.63 -5.79
N ARG A 43 12.28 4.52 -6.66
CA ARG A 43 13.63 5.09 -6.52
C ARG A 43 13.79 5.94 -5.28
N LEU A 44 12.84 6.82 -4.99
CA LEU A 44 12.88 7.65 -3.78
C LEU A 44 12.87 6.79 -2.52
N VAL A 45 11.99 5.79 -2.46
CA VAL A 45 11.92 4.86 -1.33
C VAL A 45 13.21 4.05 -1.21
N THR A 46 13.82 3.62 -2.33
CA THR A 46 15.12 2.93 -2.30
C THR A 46 16.23 3.82 -1.76
N ALA A 47 16.39 5.02 -2.29
CA ALA A 47 17.38 5.97 -1.78
C ALA A 47 17.14 6.30 -0.30
N PHE A 48 15.89 6.35 0.16
CA PHE A 48 15.58 6.59 1.57
C PHE A 48 15.96 5.42 2.47
N VAL A 49 15.74 4.18 2.03
CA VAL A 49 16.26 3.00 2.74
C VAL A 49 17.80 3.05 2.78
N ASP A 50 18.45 3.34 1.66
CA ASP A 50 19.91 3.44 1.60
C ASP A 50 20.43 4.51 2.58
N CYS A 51 19.75 5.66 2.70
CA CYS A 51 20.10 6.70 3.67
C CYS A 51 19.92 6.27 5.13
N LEU A 52 18.94 5.40 5.43
CA LEU A 52 18.71 4.89 6.80
C LEU A 52 19.77 3.88 7.22
N ASP A 53 20.34 3.16 6.26
CA ASP A 53 21.36 2.14 6.48
C ASP A 53 22.80 2.71 6.36
N ASP A 54 22.94 4.02 6.11
CA ASP A 54 24.21 4.70 5.92
C ASP A 54 24.68 5.41 7.21
N ASP A 55 25.73 4.86 7.82
CA ASP A 55 26.38 5.43 9.01
C ASP A 55 26.95 6.85 8.76
N GLU A 56 27.15 7.28 7.51
CA GLU A 56 27.58 8.64 7.16
C GLU A 56 26.43 9.67 7.16
N GLU A 57 25.17 9.25 7.37
CA GLU A 57 23.98 10.11 7.45
C GLU A 57 23.31 10.08 8.85
N PRO A 58 23.99 10.49 9.94
CA PRO A 58 23.51 10.34 11.32
C PRO A 58 22.23 11.14 11.64
N GLY A 59 21.82 12.04 10.75
CA GLY A 59 20.55 12.77 10.85
C GLY A 59 19.34 12.02 10.29
N ILE A 60 19.53 10.79 9.79
CA ILE A 60 18.52 9.96 9.15
C ILE A 60 18.56 8.57 9.80
N ILE A 61 17.83 8.41 10.91
CA ILE A 61 17.69 7.12 11.60
C ILE A 61 16.21 6.79 11.79
N LEU A 62 15.90 5.54 12.17
CA LEU A 62 14.54 5.06 12.35
C LEU A 62 13.72 5.94 13.32
N GLU A 63 14.33 6.43 14.39
CA GLU A 63 13.66 7.24 15.41
C GLU A 63 13.70 8.75 15.10
N SER A 64 14.45 9.19 14.11
CA SER A 64 14.57 10.61 13.79
C SER A 64 15.11 10.83 12.39
N VAL A 65 14.20 11.24 11.50
CA VAL A 65 14.50 11.65 10.12
C VAL A 65 14.50 13.18 10.04
N GLY A 66 15.68 13.77 9.92
CA GLY A 66 15.84 15.21 9.72
C GLY A 66 15.55 15.61 8.27
N LEU A 67 14.59 16.52 8.04
CA LEU A 67 14.17 16.94 6.70
C LEU A 67 15.32 17.50 5.84
N GLU A 68 16.12 18.42 6.38
CA GLU A 68 17.25 18.98 5.63
C GLU A 68 18.36 17.95 5.41
N CYS A 69 18.58 17.03 6.38
CA CYS A 69 19.52 15.92 6.21
C CYS A 69 19.08 15.01 5.06
N LEU A 70 17.81 14.58 5.05
CA LEU A 70 17.26 13.75 3.99
C LEU A 70 17.32 14.42 2.61
N LYS A 71 17.00 15.71 2.55
CA LYS A 71 17.09 16.49 1.32
C LYS A 71 18.52 16.54 0.76
N ASP A 72 19.52 16.69 1.61
CA ASP A 72 20.92 16.72 1.17
C ASP A 72 21.44 15.32 0.83
N ALA A 73 21.08 14.30 1.61
CA ALA A 73 21.39 12.91 1.31
C ALA A 73 20.80 12.47 -0.04
N LEU A 74 19.51 12.76 -0.31
CA LEU A 74 18.88 12.43 -1.59
C LEU A 74 19.57 13.07 -2.80
N LYS A 75 20.19 14.26 -2.65
CA LYS A 75 21.01 14.84 -3.73
C LYS A 75 22.29 14.05 -3.97
N LYS A 76 22.89 13.46 -2.94
CA LYS A 76 24.08 12.60 -3.07
C LYS A 76 23.74 11.26 -3.72
N TYR A 77 22.64 10.65 -3.29
CA TYR A 77 22.18 9.34 -3.79
C TYR A 77 21.56 9.41 -5.19
N LEU A 78 20.96 10.55 -5.57
CA LEU A 78 20.31 10.77 -6.86
C LEU A 78 20.82 12.07 -7.54
N PRO A 79 22.12 12.19 -7.85
CA PRO A 79 22.75 13.46 -8.27
C PRO A 79 22.26 13.97 -9.63
N ASP A 80 21.91 13.05 -10.53
CA ASP A 80 21.37 13.39 -11.85
C ASP A 80 19.87 13.74 -11.84
N LYS A 81 19.25 13.77 -10.65
CA LYS A 81 17.82 14.00 -10.49
C LYS A 81 17.59 15.28 -9.71
N ASN A 82 16.83 16.19 -10.31
CA ASN A 82 16.29 17.31 -9.59
C ASN A 82 15.09 16.83 -8.77
N ILE A 83 15.33 16.43 -7.52
CA ILE A 83 14.28 16.03 -6.58
C ILE A 83 13.65 17.30 -5.99
N PRO A 84 12.38 17.61 -6.32
CA PRO A 84 11.72 18.78 -5.76
C PRO A 84 11.54 18.60 -4.23
N VAL A 85 11.62 19.70 -3.48
CA VAL A 85 11.45 19.66 -2.02
C VAL A 85 10.09 19.10 -1.62
N GLU A 86 9.07 19.30 -2.46
CA GLU A 86 7.73 18.78 -2.27
C GLU A 86 7.69 17.25 -2.33
N ALA A 87 8.58 16.60 -3.11
CA ALA A 87 8.72 15.14 -3.10
C ALA A 87 9.42 14.64 -1.83
N VAL A 88 10.37 15.39 -1.29
CA VAL A 88 11.03 15.05 -0.02
C VAL A 88 10.03 15.18 1.14
N ASN A 89 9.26 16.27 1.18
CA ASN A 89 8.20 16.47 2.17
C ASN A 89 7.16 15.35 2.09
N TRP A 90 6.69 15.03 0.88
CA TRP A 90 5.78 13.91 0.66
C TRP A 90 6.36 12.59 1.17
N LEU A 91 7.65 12.34 0.97
CA LEU A 91 8.30 11.12 1.46
C LEU A 91 8.24 11.03 2.99
N ILE A 92 8.56 12.11 3.71
CA ILE A 92 8.45 12.14 5.18
C ILE A 92 6.99 11.98 5.62
N GLU A 93 6.05 12.70 5.00
CA GLU A 93 4.63 12.61 5.34
C GLU A 93 4.05 11.21 5.15
N LYS A 94 4.55 10.46 4.15
CA LYS A 94 4.08 9.10 3.85
C LYS A 94 4.76 8.02 4.67
N TYR A 95 6.04 8.19 4.97
CA TYR A 95 6.86 7.13 5.55
C TYR A 95 7.29 7.40 6.98
N CYS A 96 6.91 8.52 7.58
CA CYS A 96 7.19 8.83 8.96
C CYS A 96 5.91 9.14 9.76
N ASN A 97 5.91 8.77 11.02
CA ASN A 97 4.98 9.24 12.04
C ASN A 97 5.54 10.50 12.69
N VAL A 98 4.68 11.49 12.90
CA VAL A 98 5.05 12.72 13.62
C VAL A 98 4.97 12.47 15.12
N VAL A 99 6.09 12.61 15.81
CA VAL A 99 6.18 12.52 17.27
C VAL A 99 6.41 13.93 17.82
N LYS A 100 5.64 14.31 18.85
CA LYS A 100 5.72 15.62 19.50
C LYS A 100 6.01 15.44 20.98
N GLU A 101 7.25 15.71 21.38
CA GLU A 101 7.71 15.56 22.76
C GLU A 101 8.36 16.86 23.23
N ASN A 102 7.92 17.37 24.39
CA ASN A 102 8.48 18.58 25.01
C ASN A 102 8.56 19.80 24.07
N GLY A 103 7.62 19.93 23.13
CA GLY A 103 7.60 21.01 22.13
C GLY A 103 8.52 20.79 20.93
N THR A 104 9.28 19.68 20.89
CA THR A 104 10.09 19.26 19.75
C THR A 104 9.29 18.32 18.87
N VAL A 105 9.41 18.49 17.55
CA VAL A 105 8.79 17.61 16.55
C VAL A 105 9.88 16.75 15.94
N THR A 106 9.71 15.43 16.01
CA THR A 106 10.58 14.43 15.35
C THR A 106 9.75 13.58 14.39
N TYR A 107 10.42 13.01 13.38
CA TYR A 107 9.81 12.14 12.39
C TYR A 107 10.39 10.75 12.54
N HIS A 108 9.59 9.79 12.98
CA HIS A 108 10.01 8.41 13.18
C HIS A 108 9.51 7.57 12.02
N ILE A 109 10.31 6.63 11.50
CA ILE A 109 9.90 5.75 10.41
C ILE A 109 8.62 4.99 10.78
N ASN A 110 7.67 5.04 9.86
CA ASN A 110 6.49 4.20 9.88
C ASN A 110 6.84 2.86 9.20
N GLU A 111 7.23 1.88 10.02
CA GLU A 111 7.61 0.53 9.58
C GLU A 111 6.59 -0.09 8.61
N LYS A 112 5.29 0.03 8.93
CA LYS A 112 4.22 -0.50 8.08
C LYS A 112 4.24 0.16 6.70
N ALA A 113 4.38 1.48 6.64
CA ALA A 113 4.38 2.22 5.38
C ALA A 113 5.59 1.85 4.52
N ILE A 114 6.80 1.89 5.09
CA ILE A 114 8.03 1.62 4.33
C ILE A 114 8.08 0.16 3.86
N CYS A 115 7.67 -0.78 4.73
CA CYS A 115 7.59 -2.19 4.38
C CYS A 115 6.59 -2.43 3.25
N ARG A 116 5.39 -1.84 3.32
CA ARG A 116 4.39 -1.93 2.25
C ARG A 116 4.87 -1.37 0.92
N ALA A 117 5.66 -0.31 0.92
CA ALA A 117 6.26 0.22 -0.30
C ALA A 117 7.23 -0.79 -0.94
N LYS A 118 8.10 -1.42 -0.12
CA LYS A 118 9.03 -2.47 -0.60
C LYS A 118 8.32 -3.74 -1.03
N ILE A 119 7.27 -4.16 -0.33
CA ILE A 119 6.39 -5.27 -0.73
C ILE A 119 5.77 -4.96 -2.11
N SER A 120 5.19 -3.77 -2.29
CA SER A 120 4.60 -3.35 -3.56
C SER A 120 5.62 -3.36 -4.70
N GLN A 121 6.79 -2.75 -4.47
CA GLN A 121 7.91 -2.73 -5.42
C GLN A 121 8.31 -4.16 -5.85
N LEU A 122 8.51 -5.06 -4.88
CA LEU A 122 8.95 -6.43 -5.12
C LEU A 122 7.86 -7.25 -5.85
N LEU A 123 6.61 -7.17 -5.39
CA LEU A 123 5.50 -7.95 -5.97
C LEU A 123 5.10 -7.46 -7.37
N ARG A 124 5.33 -6.18 -7.71
CA ARG A 124 5.11 -5.69 -9.09
C ARG A 124 6.17 -6.18 -10.08
N ALA A 125 7.35 -6.60 -9.59
CA ALA A 125 8.45 -7.07 -10.45
C ALA A 125 8.23 -8.47 -11.03
N ALA A 126 7.30 -9.26 -10.49
CA ALA A 126 6.96 -10.58 -11.01
C ALA A 126 5.49 -10.93 -10.84
N VAL A 127 4.98 -11.83 -11.67
CA VAL A 127 3.56 -12.25 -11.62
C VAL A 127 3.22 -13.02 -10.34
N LYS A 128 4.18 -13.79 -9.80
CA LYS A 128 4.00 -14.69 -8.66
C LYS A 128 5.37 -15.03 -8.06
N PHE A 129 5.44 -15.12 -6.74
CA PHE A 129 6.59 -15.60 -5.98
C PHE A 129 6.21 -16.85 -5.17
N GLU A 130 7.20 -17.71 -4.93
CA GLU A 130 7.17 -18.61 -3.78
C GLU A 130 7.32 -17.76 -2.50
N TYR A 131 6.53 -18.06 -1.46
CA TYR A 131 6.42 -17.20 -0.27
C TYR A 131 7.76 -17.05 0.48
N ASP A 132 8.50 -18.14 0.71
CA ASP A 132 9.79 -18.09 1.41
C ASP A 132 10.86 -17.30 0.64
N THR A 133 10.84 -17.42 -0.70
CA THR A 133 11.71 -16.63 -1.59
C THR A 133 11.36 -15.15 -1.52
N PHE A 134 10.06 -14.82 -1.49
CA PHE A 134 9.59 -13.45 -1.28
C PHE A 134 10.05 -12.87 0.06
N GLU A 135 9.89 -13.60 1.18
CA GLU A 135 10.28 -13.11 2.50
C GLU A 135 11.79 -12.84 2.58
N LYS A 136 12.62 -13.76 2.06
CA LYS A 136 14.07 -13.58 2.00
C LYS A 136 14.45 -12.35 1.17
N ALA A 137 13.82 -12.17 0.01
CA ALA A 137 14.09 -11.03 -0.85
C ALA A 137 13.63 -9.72 -0.21
N LEU A 138 12.46 -9.71 0.43
CA LEU A 138 11.93 -8.54 1.14
C LEU A 138 12.88 -8.12 2.27
N GLN A 139 13.39 -9.06 3.06
CA GLN A 139 14.30 -8.74 4.17
C GLN A 139 15.59 -8.03 3.71
N GLN A 140 16.07 -8.29 2.49
CA GLN A 140 17.22 -7.59 1.91
C GLN A 140 16.89 -6.18 1.40
N LEU A 141 15.61 -5.83 1.28
CA LEU A 141 15.14 -4.53 0.78
C LEU A 141 14.67 -3.59 1.89
N LEU A 142 14.50 -4.09 3.11
CA LEU A 142 14.06 -3.31 4.26
C LEU A 142 15.28 -2.65 4.94
N PRO A 143 15.10 -1.45 5.52
CA PRO A 143 16.13 -0.86 6.37
C PRO A 143 16.49 -1.79 7.54
N ILE A 144 17.75 -1.71 7.97
CA ILE A 144 18.23 -2.38 9.17
C ILE A 144 17.37 -1.97 10.37
N GLY A 145 16.89 -2.97 11.11
CA GLY A 145 16.01 -2.76 12.27
C GLY A 145 14.51 -2.74 11.96
N VAL A 146 14.10 -2.71 10.69
CA VAL A 146 12.69 -2.86 10.31
C VAL A 146 12.35 -4.34 10.07
N GLU A 147 11.28 -4.80 10.73
CA GLU A 147 10.79 -6.18 10.60
C GLU A 147 9.49 -6.27 9.81
N PHE A 148 9.40 -7.26 8.92
CA PHE A 148 8.18 -7.59 8.21
C PHE A 148 7.16 -8.27 9.13
N LYS A 149 5.89 -7.86 9.02
CA LYS A 149 4.74 -8.47 9.69
C LYS A 149 3.69 -8.87 8.65
N GLU A 150 3.11 -10.07 8.77
CA GLU A 150 2.17 -10.60 7.76
C GLU A 150 0.95 -9.69 7.55
N GLU A 151 0.50 -8.98 8.60
CA GLU A 151 -0.57 -7.95 8.52
C GLU A 151 -0.24 -6.77 7.58
N TYR A 152 1.02 -6.58 7.20
CA TYR A 152 1.42 -5.55 6.23
C TYR A 152 1.06 -5.96 4.79
N LEU A 153 0.74 -7.24 4.55
CA LEU A 153 0.24 -7.72 3.26
C LEU A 153 -1.25 -7.42 3.04
N GLU A 154 -1.97 -7.03 4.10
CA GLU A 154 -3.43 -6.85 4.04
C GLU A 154 -3.84 -5.87 2.93
N GLY A 155 -4.67 -6.36 2.02
CA GLY A 155 -5.16 -5.59 0.87
C GLY A 155 -4.07 -5.14 -0.11
N LEU A 156 -2.86 -5.69 -0.04
CA LEU A 156 -1.74 -5.40 -0.94
C LEU A 156 -1.29 -6.61 -1.75
N ALA A 157 -1.43 -7.80 -1.17
CA ALA A 157 -0.97 -9.05 -1.78
C ALA A 157 -2.04 -10.13 -1.69
N PHE A 158 -2.01 -11.07 -2.64
CA PHE A 158 -2.78 -12.30 -2.61
C PHE A 158 -1.86 -13.47 -2.32
N ILE A 159 -2.07 -14.12 -1.18
CA ILE A 159 -1.37 -15.33 -0.76
C ILE A 159 -2.23 -16.52 -1.13
N ASP A 160 -1.65 -17.51 -1.81
CA ASP A 160 -2.30 -18.76 -2.17
C ASP A 160 -1.48 -19.97 -1.78
N GLU A 161 -2.15 -20.99 -1.27
CA GLU A 161 -1.54 -22.22 -0.80
C GLU A 161 -2.20 -23.42 -1.48
N GLU A 162 -1.45 -24.04 -2.37
CA GLU A 162 -1.88 -25.21 -3.12
C GLU A 162 -0.97 -26.40 -2.79
N LEU A 163 -1.52 -27.61 -2.76
CA LEU A 163 -0.74 -28.84 -2.51
C LEU A 163 0.38 -29.06 -3.52
N THR A 164 0.21 -28.57 -4.75
CA THR A 164 1.14 -28.80 -5.87
C THR A 164 2.24 -27.73 -5.95
N THR A 165 1.92 -26.47 -5.64
CA THR A 165 2.86 -25.33 -5.76
C THR A 165 3.32 -24.74 -4.44
N GLY A 166 2.80 -25.21 -3.30
CA GLY A 166 3.09 -24.65 -1.97
C GLY A 166 2.47 -23.27 -1.74
N LYS A 167 2.95 -22.56 -0.72
CA LYS A 167 2.56 -21.19 -0.37
C LYS A 167 3.22 -20.20 -1.33
N THR A 168 2.41 -19.36 -1.94
CA THR A 168 2.82 -18.42 -2.98
C THR A 168 2.15 -17.07 -2.78
N ILE A 169 2.74 -16.02 -3.33
CA ILE A 169 2.28 -14.64 -3.15
C ILE A 169 2.37 -13.86 -4.47
N ARG A 170 1.42 -12.97 -4.70
CA ARG A 170 1.41 -12.05 -5.85
C ARG A 170 0.82 -10.71 -5.49
N TYR A 171 1.09 -9.69 -6.30
CA TYR A 171 0.50 -8.36 -6.14
C TYR A 171 -1.02 -8.42 -6.30
N LEU A 172 -1.75 -7.82 -5.35
CA LEU A 172 -3.19 -7.60 -5.44
C LEU A 172 -3.57 -6.44 -4.51
N ASN A 173 -3.34 -5.22 -4.97
CA ASN A 173 -3.64 -4.02 -4.21
C ASN A 173 -5.12 -3.65 -4.32
N ILE A 174 -5.73 -3.35 -3.17
CA ILE A 174 -7.14 -2.94 -3.07
C ILE A 174 -7.45 -1.72 -3.93
N GLU A 175 -6.48 -0.81 -4.09
CA GLU A 175 -6.60 0.42 -4.89
C GLU A 175 -6.71 0.13 -6.40
N ASP A 176 -6.23 -1.03 -6.85
CA ASP A 176 -6.30 -1.45 -8.25
C ASP A 176 -7.53 -2.35 -8.54
N LEU A 177 -8.33 -2.65 -7.51
CA LEU A 177 -9.50 -3.51 -7.66
C LEU A 177 -10.73 -2.73 -8.15
N PRO A 178 -11.64 -3.37 -8.92
CA PRO A 178 -12.85 -2.72 -9.41
C PRO A 178 -13.65 -2.03 -8.30
N GLU A 179 -14.02 -0.76 -8.46
CA GLU A 179 -14.81 -0.04 -7.44
C GLU A 179 -16.26 -0.57 -7.32
N GLU A 180 -16.76 -1.23 -8.37
CA GLU A 180 -18.08 -1.85 -8.34
C GLU A 180 -18.05 -3.16 -7.52
N PRO A 181 -18.84 -3.29 -6.44
CA PRO A 181 -18.75 -4.42 -5.52
C PRO A 181 -18.93 -5.79 -6.19
N ILE A 182 -19.84 -5.91 -7.16
CA ILE A 182 -20.10 -7.18 -7.86
C ILE A 182 -18.90 -7.58 -8.71
N LYS A 183 -18.40 -6.69 -9.56
CA LYS A 183 -17.19 -6.95 -10.38
C LYS A 183 -15.97 -7.28 -9.54
N ARG A 184 -15.82 -6.64 -8.38
CA ARG A 184 -14.74 -6.96 -7.45
C ARG A 184 -14.87 -8.37 -6.89
N LEU A 185 -16.07 -8.77 -6.45
CA LEU A 185 -16.33 -10.12 -5.98
C LEU A 185 -16.12 -11.17 -7.09
N GLU A 186 -16.53 -10.88 -8.33
CA GLU A 186 -16.25 -11.75 -9.49
C GLU A 186 -14.76 -11.99 -9.67
N LEU A 187 -13.96 -10.91 -9.66
CA LEU A 187 -12.51 -10.99 -9.75
C LEU A 187 -11.95 -11.83 -8.60
N LEU A 188 -12.35 -11.58 -7.36
CA LEU A 188 -11.86 -12.33 -6.19
C LEU A 188 -12.22 -13.82 -6.27
N PHE A 189 -13.44 -14.17 -6.70
CA PHE A 189 -13.83 -15.58 -6.90
C PHE A 189 -13.16 -16.24 -8.09
N SER A 190 -12.72 -15.47 -9.10
CA SER A 190 -11.89 -15.99 -10.19
C SER A 190 -10.48 -16.37 -9.74
N LEU A 191 -9.94 -15.69 -8.72
CA LEU A 191 -8.62 -15.96 -8.16
C LEU A 191 -8.63 -17.17 -7.22
N ARG A 192 -9.73 -17.38 -6.47
CA ARG A 192 -9.88 -18.51 -5.55
C ARG A 192 -11.35 -18.90 -5.42
N GLN A 193 -11.61 -20.21 -5.52
CA GLN A 193 -12.98 -20.75 -5.51
C GLN A 193 -13.70 -20.65 -4.16
N SER A 194 -12.95 -20.58 -3.05
CA SER A 194 -13.52 -20.57 -1.69
C SER A 194 -12.75 -19.62 -0.78
N TRP A 195 -13.44 -18.70 -0.13
CA TRP A 195 -12.83 -17.68 0.72
C TRP A 195 -13.33 -17.74 2.15
N LYS A 196 -12.42 -17.56 3.12
CA LYS A 196 -12.78 -17.20 4.49
C LYS A 196 -13.17 -15.73 4.54
N GLU A 197 -14.18 -15.39 5.35
CA GLU A 197 -14.60 -14.00 5.56
C GLU A 197 -13.42 -13.11 6.00
N SER A 198 -12.62 -13.60 6.95
CA SER A 198 -11.45 -12.88 7.48
C SER A 198 -10.38 -12.56 6.43
N ILE A 199 -10.35 -13.30 5.32
CA ILE A 199 -9.36 -13.15 4.25
C ILE A 199 -9.90 -12.38 3.06
N ILE A 200 -11.20 -12.45 2.75
CA ILE A 200 -11.77 -11.64 1.66
C ILE A 200 -11.99 -10.19 2.09
N GLN A 201 -12.27 -9.95 3.39
CA GLN A 201 -12.58 -8.61 3.91
C GLN A 201 -11.47 -7.57 3.65
N GLN A 202 -10.21 -8.00 3.61
CA GLN A 202 -9.06 -7.11 3.36
C GLN A 202 -9.09 -6.48 1.95
N TYR A 203 -9.81 -7.08 0.99
CA TYR A 203 -9.97 -6.53 -0.37
C TYR A 203 -11.29 -5.76 -0.55
N LEU A 204 -12.08 -5.65 0.51
CA LEU A 204 -13.39 -4.99 0.51
C LEU A 204 -13.45 -3.84 1.52
N SER A 205 -12.36 -3.53 2.23
CA SER A 205 -12.34 -2.60 3.37
C SER A 205 -12.61 -1.15 2.98
N ASP A 206 -12.24 -0.76 1.75
CA ASP A 206 -12.55 0.53 1.13
C ASP A 206 -14.04 0.65 0.74
N LEU A 207 -14.66 -0.43 0.25
CA LEU A 207 -16.09 -0.47 -0.10
C LEU A 207 -16.99 -0.68 1.13
N CYS A 208 -16.49 -1.37 2.15
CA CYS A 208 -17.21 -1.77 3.35
C CYS A 208 -16.52 -1.22 4.60
N PRO A 209 -16.72 0.06 4.94
CA PRO A 209 -15.99 0.70 6.04
C PRO A 209 -16.40 0.18 7.43
N THR A 210 -17.42 -0.66 7.51
CA THR A 210 -17.85 -1.29 8.77
C THR A 210 -18.14 -2.77 8.56
N LYS A 211 -18.03 -3.55 9.64
CA LYS A 211 -18.43 -4.97 9.66
C LYS A 211 -19.89 -5.16 9.25
N ARG A 212 -20.76 -4.17 9.53
CA ARG A 212 -22.17 -4.21 9.10
C ARG A 212 -22.27 -4.15 7.57
N HIS A 213 -21.59 -3.19 6.94
CA HIS A 213 -21.58 -3.06 5.47
C HIS A 213 -21.01 -4.32 4.82
N LEU A 214 -19.92 -4.87 5.37
CA LEU A 214 -19.34 -6.12 4.89
C LEU A 214 -20.35 -7.28 4.98
N ASN A 215 -20.99 -7.45 6.14
CA ASN A 215 -21.99 -8.50 6.32
C ASN A 215 -23.17 -8.36 5.36
N GLU A 216 -23.69 -7.14 5.18
CA GLU A 216 -24.78 -6.86 4.24
C GLU A 216 -24.36 -7.21 2.80
N LEU A 217 -23.17 -6.81 2.36
CA LEU A 217 -22.63 -7.16 1.04
C LEU A 217 -22.51 -8.67 0.86
N LEU A 218 -21.83 -9.35 1.80
CA LEU A 218 -21.58 -10.80 1.70
C LEU A 218 -22.86 -11.62 1.76
N VAL A 219 -23.81 -11.27 2.64
CA VAL A 219 -25.10 -11.96 2.75
C VAL A 219 -25.94 -11.75 1.50
N ASN A 220 -25.92 -10.55 0.90
CA ASN A 220 -26.72 -10.26 -0.29
C ASN A 220 -26.12 -10.87 -1.55
N CYS A 221 -24.79 -10.83 -1.69
CA CYS A 221 -24.13 -11.15 -2.96
C CYS A 221 -23.51 -12.55 -3.04
N CYS A 222 -23.11 -13.16 -1.92
CA CYS A 222 -22.32 -14.39 -1.93
C CYS A 222 -23.12 -15.62 -1.50
N ARG A 223 -22.75 -16.77 -2.07
CA ARG A 223 -23.15 -18.11 -1.60
C ARG A 223 -22.21 -18.55 -0.48
N GLN A 224 -22.76 -19.15 0.56
CA GLN A 224 -22.00 -19.69 1.70
C GLN A 224 -22.08 -21.21 1.74
N LYS A 225 -20.99 -21.86 2.15
CA LYS A 225 -20.91 -23.29 2.40
C LYS A 225 -20.25 -23.53 3.76
N THR A 226 -20.72 -24.52 4.50
CA THR A 226 -20.01 -25.02 5.68
C THR A 226 -19.06 -26.12 5.24
N THR A 227 -17.78 -25.96 5.57
CA THR A 227 -16.74 -26.97 5.32
C THR A 227 -16.95 -28.20 6.21
N VAL A 228 -16.23 -29.29 5.93
CA VAL A 228 -16.24 -30.51 6.76
C VAL A 228 -15.82 -30.25 8.21
N ASN A 229 -15.04 -29.19 8.45
CA ASN A 229 -14.57 -28.79 9.77
C ASN A 229 -15.53 -27.81 10.48
N GLY A 230 -16.70 -27.53 9.92
CA GLY A 230 -17.69 -26.61 10.50
C GLY A 230 -17.44 -25.12 10.21
N GLU A 231 -16.35 -24.77 9.52
CA GLU A 231 -16.03 -23.39 9.15
C GLU A 231 -16.91 -22.93 7.97
N LYS A 232 -17.49 -21.74 8.06
CA LYS A 232 -18.26 -21.12 6.96
C LYS A 232 -17.32 -20.42 5.98
N VAL A 233 -17.49 -20.69 4.70
CA VAL A 233 -16.73 -20.11 3.60
C VAL A 233 -17.65 -19.57 2.50
N LEU A 234 -17.16 -18.59 1.75
CA LEU A 234 -17.83 -17.99 0.60
C LEU A 234 -17.38 -18.71 -0.68
N VAL A 235 -18.30 -19.14 -1.53
CA VAL A 235 -18.01 -20.04 -2.68
C VAL A 235 -18.45 -19.50 -4.04
N GLY A 236 -18.64 -18.18 -4.14
CA GLY A 236 -19.05 -17.50 -5.37
C GLY A 236 -20.23 -16.56 -5.18
N LEU A 237 -20.59 -15.83 -6.24
CA LEU A 237 -21.79 -15.01 -6.28
C LEU A 237 -23.07 -15.86 -6.30
N LYS A 238 -24.18 -15.27 -5.86
CA LYS A 238 -25.53 -15.84 -6.01
C LYS A 238 -25.96 -15.78 -7.48
N GLU A 239 -26.72 -16.79 -7.90
CA GLU A 239 -27.17 -16.97 -9.30
C GLU A 239 -27.94 -15.77 -9.85
N MET A 240 -28.69 -15.06 -9.03
CA MET A 240 -29.45 -13.86 -9.43
C MET A 240 -28.59 -12.64 -9.82
N LEU A 241 -27.26 -12.73 -9.65
CA LEU A 241 -26.30 -11.67 -9.95
C LEU A 241 -25.35 -12.04 -11.11
N LEU A 242 -25.49 -13.25 -11.67
CA LEU A 242 -24.75 -13.75 -12.84
C LEU A 242 -25.58 -13.53 -14.11
#